data_AF-W6QND4-F1
#
_entry.id   AF-W6QND4-F1
#
_cell.length_a   1.000
_cell.length_b   1.000
_cell.length_c   1.000
_cell.angle_alpha   90.00
_cell.angle_beta   90.00
_cell.angle_gamma   90.00
#
_symmetry.space_group_name_H-M   'P 1'
#
loop_
_entity.id
_entity.type
_entity.pdbx_description
1 polymer ?
#
loop_
_entity_poly.entity_id
_entity_poly.type
_entity_poly.pdbx_seq_one_letter_code
_entity_poly.pdbx_strand_id
1 'polypeptide(L)'
;MENDSKYFFARILFFSDSILNCVPCNKQFRSQQALEQHIQVGHRCELCNKSFQSIHSKRQHTRSAKNHSMENHRPVVKAAPPQMPVQDCQEGNDQPPELGIGTNGDNLNLTYTGVPRAAVTPVFKIACRLRFMKPDVNMLLRRIDTQLDTMVISALIEAALRLLPPDNSPNGRAEAEERMRQKRERALIQETSFIDRMRDLGYQFRTEREQKELRLSPTPDIRFLEPVSVNGHSCYWIEYKNYFGFKANPFITSKNKKQFRKYVSGLGPGAVVYKLGYEIEHIAMIGVETFREAEFLNNLEQESRLRK
;
A
#
# COMPACT_ATOMS: atom_id res chain seq x y z
N MET A 1 -16.45 -21.80 24.49
CA MET A 1 -17.51 -22.75 24.09
C MET A 1 -18.80 -21.94 24.08
N GLU A 2 -19.64 -21.82 23.07
CA GLU A 2 -19.79 -22.33 21.70
C GLU A 2 -20.35 -21.12 20.91
N ASN A 3 -19.80 -20.85 19.73
CA ASN A 3 -20.53 -20.99 18.46
C ASN A 3 -21.73 -20.03 18.31
N ASP A 4 -21.59 -19.00 17.47
CA ASP A 4 -22.67 -18.61 16.55
C ASP A 4 -22.16 -17.74 15.40
N SER A 5 -21.68 -18.46 14.40
CA SER A 5 -21.63 -18.06 13.00
C SER A 5 -23.01 -18.30 12.39
N LYS A 6 -23.66 -17.25 11.88
CA LYS A 6 -24.45 -17.19 10.62
C LYS A 6 -25.51 -16.08 10.66
N TYR A 7 -25.83 -15.57 9.47
CA TYR A 7 -26.94 -14.68 9.12
C TYR A 7 -26.73 -13.17 9.35
N PHE A 8 -26.33 -12.47 8.28
CA PHE A 8 -26.79 -11.10 8.05
C PHE A 8 -27.05 -10.88 6.56
N PHE A 9 -28.25 -11.30 6.14
CA PHE A 9 -28.86 -10.89 4.88
C PHE A 9 -29.80 -9.70 5.17
N ALA A 10 -29.64 -8.62 4.43
CA ALA A 10 -30.76 -7.77 4.00
C ALA A 10 -30.36 -7.03 2.71
N ARG A 11 -31.20 -7.20 1.68
CA ARG A 11 -31.16 -6.60 0.33
C ARG A 11 -31.76 -5.19 0.34
N ILE A 12 -31.33 -4.34 -0.61
CA ILE A 12 -32.11 -3.53 -1.58
C ILE A 12 -31.06 -2.69 -2.39
N LEU A 13 -30.63 -3.15 -3.58
CA LEU A 13 -31.08 -2.97 -4.98
C LEU A 13 -30.37 -1.83 -5.76
N PHE A 14 -29.58 -2.28 -6.75
CA PHE A 14 -29.12 -1.71 -8.04
C PHE A 14 -28.33 -0.37 -8.09
N PHE A 15 -27.04 -0.48 -8.43
CA PHE A 15 -26.54 -0.24 -9.81
C PHE A 15 -25.12 -0.85 -10.01
N SER A 16 -25.00 -1.66 -11.07
CA SER A 16 -23.82 -2.33 -11.65
C SER A 16 -23.13 -3.46 -10.85
N ASP A 17 -23.16 -4.65 -11.43
CA ASP A 17 -22.32 -5.80 -11.10
C ASP A 17 -20.84 -5.38 -11.05
N SER A 18 -20.35 -5.09 -9.84
CA SER A 18 -18.93 -4.87 -9.60
C SER A 18 -18.22 -6.21 -9.74
N ILE A 19 -17.87 -6.58 -10.97
CA ILE A 19 -17.05 -7.76 -11.24
C ILE A 19 -15.73 -7.60 -10.48
N LEU A 20 -15.49 -8.49 -9.53
CA LEU A 20 -14.26 -8.51 -8.76
C LEU A 20 -13.21 -9.31 -9.52
N ASN A 21 -12.08 -8.67 -9.84
CA ASN A 21 -11.02 -9.29 -10.62
C ASN A 21 -9.89 -9.76 -9.71
N CYS A 22 -9.47 -11.00 -9.89
CA CYS A 22 -8.21 -11.47 -9.31
C CYS A 22 -7.05 -10.77 -10.03
N VAL A 23 -6.45 -9.75 -9.42
CA VAL A 23 -5.31 -9.00 -9.99
C VAL A 23 -4.16 -9.92 -10.49
N PRO A 24 -3.82 -11.03 -9.81
CA PRO A 24 -2.83 -11.99 -10.33
C PRO A 24 -3.16 -12.66 -11.68
N CYS A 25 -4.44 -12.95 -11.99
CA CYS A 25 -4.83 -13.76 -13.15
C CYS A 25 -5.94 -13.17 -14.02
N ASN A 26 -6.41 -11.96 -13.69
CA ASN A 26 -7.54 -11.24 -14.31
C ASN A 26 -8.86 -12.04 -14.38
N LYS A 27 -9.01 -13.14 -13.64
CA LYS A 27 -10.27 -13.89 -13.60
C LYS A 27 -11.33 -13.09 -12.86
N GLN A 28 -12.53 -13.07 -13.45
CA GLN A 28 -13.70 -12.35 -12.97
C GLN A 28 -14.50 -13.20 -11.97
N PHE A 29 -14.96 -12.57 -10.88
CA PHE A 29 -15.77 -13.20 -9.84
C PHE A 29 -17.01 -12.36 -9.56
N ARG A 30 -18.13 -13.04 -9.35
CA ARG A 30 -19.43 -12.43 -9.04
C ARG A 30 -19.62 -12.17 -7.54
N SER A 31 -18.69 -12.58 -6.69
CA SER A 31 -18.74 -12.32 -5.25
C SER A 31 -17.34 -12.21 -4.62
N GLN A 32 -17.24 -11.43 -3.54
CA GLN A 32 -15.99 -11.25 -2.80
C GLN A 32 -15.50 -12.58 -2.18
N GLN A 33 -16.43 -13.37 -1.65
CA GLN A 33 -16.12 -14.68 -1.07
C GLN A 33 -15.52 -15.65 -2.09
N ALA A 34 -16.01 -15.64 -3.34
CA ALA A 34 -15.46 -16.47 -4.41
C ALA A 34 -14.05 -16.04 -4.82
N LEU A 35 -13.77 -14.72 -4.82
CA LEU A 35 -12.43 -14.19 -5.06
C LEU A 35 -11.46 -14.56 -3.92
N GLU A 36 -11.88 -14.44 -2.67
CA GLU A 36 -11.07 -14.79 -1.49
C GLU A 36 -10.69 -16.28 -1.50
N GLN A 37 -11.66 -17.16 -1.73
CA GLN A 37 -11.42 -18.60 -1.90
C GLN A 37 -10.47 -18.89 -3.07
N HIS A 38 -10.65 -18.19 -4.21
CA HIS A 38 -9.78 -18.35 -5.37
C HIS A 38 -8.32 -17.96 -5.11
N ILE A 39 -8.08 -16.89 -4.35
CA ILE A 39 -6.74 -16.45 -3.95
C ILE A 39 -6.09 -17.48 -3.00
N GLN A 40 -6.87 -18.06 -2.10
CA GLN A 40 -6.41 -19.00 -1.08
C GLN A 40 -5.94 -20.35 -1.66
N VAL A 41 -6.54 -20.80 -2.77
CA VAL A 41 -6.28 -22.14 -3.37
C VAL A 41 -5.00 -22.20 -4.23
N GLY A 42 -4.41 -21.06 -4.63
CA GLY A 42 -3.06 -21.01 -5.22
C GLY A 42 -2.82 -21.90 -6.45
N HIS A 43 -3.10 -21.40 -7.65
CA HIS A 43 -2.99 -22.15 -8.92
C HIS A 43 -1.89 -21.63 -9.86
N ARG A 44 -0.79 -21.10 -9.31
CA ARG A 44 0.31 -20.51 -10.08
C ARG A 44 1.61 -21.30 -9.93
N CYS A 45 2.32 -21.51 -11.04
CA CYS A 45 3.66 -22.11 -11.01
C CYS A 45 4.67 -21.08 -10.48
N GLU A 46 5.42 -21.44 -9.45
CA GLU A 46 6.41 -20.57 -8.79
C GLU A 46 7.66 -20.30 -9.66
N LEU A 47 7.92 -21.17 -10.64
CA LEU A 47 9.13 -21.12 -11.47
C LEU A 47 8.95 -20.33 -12.77
N CYS A 48 7.79 -20.42 -13.43
CA CYS A 48 7.51 -19.67 -14.68
C CYS A 48 6.29 -18.74 -14.61
N ASN A 49 5.65 -18.64 -13.45
CA ASN A 49 4.54 -17.72 -13.19
C ASN A 49 3.29 -17.90 -14.08
N LYS A 50 3.17 -19.06 -14.76
CA LYS A 50 1.94 -19.45 -15.48
C LYS A 50 0.82 -19.75 -14.48
N SER A 51 -0.38 -19.25 -14.78
CA SER A 51 -1.60 -19.46 -14.00
C SER A 51 -2.40 -20.62 -14.59
N PHE A 52 -2.93 -21.49 -13.75
CA PHE A 52 -3.65 -22.69 -14.14
C PHE A 52 -5.10 -22.65 -13.67
N GLN A 53 -6.00 -23.32 -14.38
CA GLN A 53 -7.42 -23.35 -14.00
C GLN A 53 -7.68 -24.27 -12.79
N SER A 54 -6.71 -25.10 -12.39
CA SER A 54 -6.79 -25.99 -11.23
C SER A 54 -5.41 -26.28 -10.62
N ILE A 55 -5.37 -26.73 -9.36
CA ILE A 55 -4.15 -27.24 -8.71
C ILE A 55 -3.61 -28.46 -9.47
N HIS A 56 -4.49 -29.33 -10.00
CA HIS A 56 -4.08 -30.50 -10.76
C HIS A 56 -3.32 -30.11 -12.03
N SER A 57 -3.84 -29.12 -12.77
CA SER A 57 -3.18 -28.56 -13.95
C SER A 57 -1.86 -27.87 -13.61
N LYS A 58 -1.75 -27.17 -12.46
CA LYS A 58 -0.47 -26.66 -11.94
C LYS A 58 0.52 -27.81 -11.72
N ARG A 59 0.09 -28.86 -11.00
CA ARG A 59 0.94 -30.01 -10.66
C ARG A 59 1.41 -30.76 -11.90
N GLN A 60 0.54 -30.93 -12.88
CA GLN A 60 0.88 -31.53 -14.17
C GLN A 60 1.88 -30.66 -14.93
N HIS A 61 1.69 -29.35 -14.95
CA HIS A 61 2.65 -28.43 -15.56
C HIS A 61 4.03 -28.46 -14.87
N THR A 62 4.09 -28.44 -13.54
CA THR A 62 5.37 -28.52 -12.82
C THR A 62 6.12 -29.83 -13.08
N ARG A 63 5.40 -30.90 -13.41
CA ARG A 63 5.99 -32.21 -13.77
C ARG A 63 6.41 -32.33 -15.23
N SER A 64 5.84 -31.54 -16.13
CA SER A 64 5.98 -31.71 -17.59
C SER A 64 6.71 -30.57 -18.31
N ALA A 65 6.86 -29.41 -17.69
CA ALA A 65 7.48 -28.26 -18.34
C ALA A 65 9.01 -28.38 -18.37
N LYS A 66 9.57 -28.52 -19.58
CA LYS A 66 11.01 -28.51 -19.89
C LYS A 66 11.75 -27.25 -19.38
N ASN A 67 11.02 -26.15 -19.14
CA ASN A 67 11.57 -24.88 -18.64
C ASN A 67 11.95 -24.90 -17.15
N HIS A 68 11.83 -26.04 -16.47
CA HIS A 68 12.14 -26.22 -15.03
C HIS A 68 13.27 -27.22 -14.76
N SER A 69 13.92 -27.75 -15.81
CA SER A 69 15.12 -28.56 -15.67
C SER A 69 16.34 -27.64 -15.71
N MET A 70 17.02 -27.51 -14.56
CA MET A 70 18.37 -26.98 -14.47
C MET A 70 19.33 -28.01 -15.08
N GLU A 71 19.45 -28.05 -16.41
CA GLU A 71 20.64 -28.56 -17.09
C GLU A 71 20.61 -28.22 -18.58
N ASN A 72 21.76 -27.77 -19.08
CA ASN A 72 22.12 -27.45 -20.48
C ASN A 72 21.95 -25.99 -20.95
N HIS A 73 22.68 -25.08 -20.30
CA HIS A 73 23.50 -24.13 -21.07
C HIS A 73 24.96 -24.56 -20.99
N ARG A 74 25.44 -25.20 -22.06
CA ARG A 74 26.87 -25.39 -22.35
C ARG A 74 27.50 -23.99 -22.45
N PRO A 75 28.59 -23.69 -21.71
CA PRO A 75 29.27 -22.41 -21.89
C PRO A 75 29.93 -22.41 -23.28
N VAL A 76 29.48 -21.52 -24.15
CA VAL A 76 30.22 -21.17 -25.36
C VAL A 76 31.41 -20.36 -24.90
N VAL A 77 32.53 -21.04 -24.68
CA VAL A 77 33.86 -20.44 -24.64
C VAL A 77 34.09 -19.80 -26.00
N LYS A 78 34.02 -18.46 -26.07
CA LYS A 78 34.66 -17.70 -27.15
C LYS A 78 36.09 -17.42 -26.71
N ALA A 79 37.02 -17.77 -27.59
CA ALA A 79 38.46 -17.69 -27.40
C ALA A 79 38.93 -16.28 -27.02
N ALA A 80 39.91 -16.23 -26.12
CA ALA A 80 40.68 -15.04 -25.78
C ALA A 80 41.61 -14.64 -26.94
N PRO A 81 41.77 -13.35 -27.23
CA PRO A 81 42.97 -12.81 -27.88
C PRO A 81 44.04 -12.45 -26.81
N PRO A 82 45.33 -12.42 -27.20
CA PRO A 82 46.46 -12.39 -26.28
C PRO A 82 46.70 -11.00 -25.65
N GLN A 83 47.12 -11.01 -24.39
CA GLN A 83 47.69 -9.85 -23.68
C GLN A 83 49.20 -9.77 -23.93
N MET A 84 49.73 -8.55 -24.11
CA MET A 84 51.05 -8.02 -23.70
C MET A 84 51.15 -6.55 -24.17
N PRO A 85 52.02 -5.68 -23.61
CA PRO A 85 52.41 -5.46 -22.22
C PRO A 85 52.02 -4.04 -21.72
N VAL A 86 52.14 -3.85 -20.41
CA VAL A 86 51.98 -2.59 -19.68
C VAL A 86 53.12 -1.62 -20.01
N GLN A 87 52.80 -0.36 -20.31
CA GLN A 87 53.73 0.78 -20.22
C GLN A 87 53.06 1.92 -19.44
N ASP A 88 53.76 2.39 -18.41
CA ASP A 88 53.55 3.65 -17.68
C ASP A 88 53.47 4.86 -18.62
N CYS A 89 52.70 5.89 -18.25
CA CYS A 89 52.99 7.33 -18.44
C CYS A 89 51.80 8.20 -17.91
N GLN A 90 52.00 8.78 -16.72
CA GLN A 90 51.75 10.17 -16.28
C GLN A 90 50.48 10.97 -16.66
N GLU A 91 49.91 11.54 -15.58
CA GLU A 91 49.22 12.84 -15.38
C GLU A 91 48.74 13.65 -16.61
N GLY A 92 47.42 13.87 -16.66
CA GLY A 92 46.76 14.87 -17.49
C GLY A 92 45.46 15.33 -16.83
N ASN A 93 45.50 16.56 -16.33
CA ASN A 93 44.42 17.30 -15.69
C ASN A 93 43.46 17.80 -16.80
N ASP A 94 42.24 17.28 -16.91
CA ASP A 94 41.25 17.83 -17.83
C ASP A 94 39.82 17.63 -17.30
N GLN A 95 39.20 18.77 -16.98
CA GLN A 95 37.83 18.93 -16.53
C GLN A 95 36.97 19.39 -17.71
N PRO A 96 35.80 18.79 -17.95
CA PRO A 96 34.72 19.55 -18.60
C PRO A 96 33.31 19.13 -18.15
N PRO A 97 32.26 19.90 -18.51
CA PRO A 97 32.08 21.31 -18.24
C PRO A 97 30.78 21.56 -17.44
N GLU A 98 30.77 22.60 -16.62
CA GLU A 98 29.53 23.19 -16.12
C GLU A 98 28.74 23.79 -17.29
N LEU A 99 27.48 23.36 -17.43
CA LEU A 99 26.45 24.12 -18.13
C LEU A 99 25.40 24.52 -17.09
N GLY A 100 25.67 25.64 -16.43
CA GLY A 100 24.65 26.40 -15.72
C GLY A 100 23.91 27.30 -16.71
N ILE A 101 22.59 27.17 -16.75
CA ILE A 101 21.69 28.29 -17.03
C ILE A 101 20.57 28.20 -16.00
N GLY A 102 20.56 29.15 -15.08
CA GLY A 102 19.50 29.32 -14.10
C GLY A 102 18.27 30.00 -14.67
N THR A 103 17.18 29.95 -13.91
CA THR A 103 16.59 31.12 -13.22
C THR A 103 15.18 30.75 -12.73
N ASN A 104 14.90 31.12 -11.48
CA ASN A 104 13.65 31.68 -10.96
C ASN A 104 12.31 30.97 -11.22
N GLY A 105 11.62 30.62 -10.12
CA GLY A 105 10.17 30.35 -10.09
C GLY A 105 9.82 29.02 -10.76
N ASP A 106 9.33 28.01 -10.06
CA ASP A 106 8.09 28.12 -9.33
C ASP A 106 8.11 27.17 -8.13
N ASN A 107 7.86 27.73 -6.96
CA ASN A 107 7.27 27.01 -5.85
C ASN A 107 5.82 26.65 -6.26
N LEU A 108 5.67 25.78 -7.26
CA LEU A 108 4.43 25.06 -7.50
C LEU A 108 4.29 24.15 -6.29
N ASN A 109 3.61 24.69 -5.28
CA ASN A 109 3.04 23.96 -4.16
C ASN A 109 1.96 23.04 -4.76
N LEU A 110 2.40 22.06 -5.54
CA LEU A 110 1.54 21.20 -6.33
C LEU A 110 0.81 20.34 -5.31
N THR A 111 -0.45 20.72 -5.04
CA THR A 111 -1.28 20.04 -4.06
C THR A 111 -1.30 18.55 -4.40
N TYR A 112 -0.85 17.71 -3.47
CA TYR A 112 -0.89 16.27 -3.66
C TYR A 112 -2.35 15.83 -3.81
N THR A 113 -2.74 15.40 -5.01
CA THR A 113 -4.11 14.94 -5.33
C THR A 113 -4.27 13.42 -5.29
N GLY A 114 -3.21 12.70 -4.94
CA GLY A 114 -3.14 11.24 -4.98
C GLY A 114 -2.37 10.69 -6.18
N VAL A 115 -2.07 9.40 -6.13
CA VAL A 115 -1.35 8.69 -7.19
C VAL A 115 -2.34 8.08 -8.20
N PRO A 116 -2.15 8.30 -9.51
CA PRO A 116 -3.00 7.69 -10.52
C PRO A 116 -2.98 6.16 -10.47
N ARG A 117 -4.16 5.55 -10.65
CA ARG A 117 -4.31 4.08 -10.73
C ARG A 117 -3.41 3.43 -11.78
N ALA A 118 -3.17 4.14 -12.89
CA ALA A 118 -2.29 3.70 -13.98
C ALA A 118 -0.83 3.53 -13.53
N ALA A 119 -0.37 4.29 -12.54
CA ALA A 119 0.96 4.13 -11.95
C ALA A 119 0.98 3.02 -10.88
N VAL A 120 -0.05 2.93 -10.04
CA VAL A 120 -0.14 1.93 -8.95
C VAL A 120 -0.31 0.50 -9.48
N THR A 121 -1.19 0.31 -10.45
CA THR A 121 -1.66 -1.03 -10.88
C THR A 121 -0.53 -1.90 -11.46
N PRO A 122 0.35 -1.41 -12.35
CA PRO A 122 1.44 -2.21 -12.89
C PRO A 122 2.42 -2.70 -11.83
N VAL A 123 2.83 -1.81 -10.91
CA VAL A 123 3.75 -2.13 -9.81
C VAL A 123 3.13 -3.19 -8.88
N PHE A 124 1.87 -3.00 -8.47
CA PHE A 124 1.18 -3.97 -7.62
C PHE A 124 0.97 -5.33 -8.33
N LYS A 125 0.71 -5.34 -9.64
CA LYS A 125 0.62 -6.58 -10.44
C LYS A 125 1.94 -7.33 -10.47
N ILE A 126 3.08 -6.64 -10.60
CA ILE A 126 4.41 -7.25 -10.57
C ILE A 126 4.73 -7.77 -9.16
N ALA A 127 4.44 -7.01 -8.11
CA ALA A 127 4.55 -7.49 -6.74
C ALA A 127 3.74 -8.78 -6.52
N CYS A 128 2.46 -8.80 -6.95
CA CYS A 128 1.61 -9.98 -6.89
C CYS A 128 2.17 -11.17 -7.68
N ARG A 129 2.80 -10.91 -8.82
CA ARG A 129 3.47 -11.90 -9.67
C ARG A 129 4.69 -12.51 -9.01
N LEU A 130 5.42 -11.74 -8.23
CA LEU A 130 6.69 -12.16 -7.64
C LEU A 130 6.56 -12.59 -6.18
N ARG A 131 5.39 -12.40 -5.54
CA ARG A 131 5.17 -12.60 -4.08
C ARG A 131 5.71 -13.89 -3.48
N PHE A 132 5.73 -15.01 -4.22
CA PHE A 132 6.27 -16.29 -3.73
C PHE A 132 7.79 -16.27 -3.57
N MET A 133 8.49 -15.40 -4.31
CA MET A 133 9.92 -15.16 -4.17
C MET A 133 10.25 -14.13 -3.09
N LYS A 134 9.25 -13.57 -2.39
CA LYS A 134 9.40 -12.47 -1.42
C LYS A 134 10.24 -11.31 -2.00
N PRO A 135 9.75 -10.64 -3.06
CA PRO A 135 10.54 -9.65 -3.78
C PRO A 135 10.83 -8.43 -2.90
N ASP A 136 11.99 -7.81 -3.10
CA ASP A 136 12.31 -6.50 -2.56
C ASP A 136 12.04 -5.38 -3.59
N VAL A 137 12.26 -4.13 -3.18
CA VAL A 137 12.07 -2.94 -4.02
C VAL A 137 12.98 -2.97 -5.25
N ASN A 138 14.25 -3.33 -5.08
CA ASN A 138 15.24 -3.37 -6.16
C ASN A 138 14.86 -4.39 -7.25
N MET A 139 14.36 -5.56 -6.85
CA MET A 139 13.88 -6.58 -7.76
C MET A 139 12.69 -6.12 -8.60
N LEU A 140 11.82 -5.26 -8.04
CA LEU A 140 10.75 -4.63 -8.79
C LEU A 140 11.29 -3.57 -9.76
N LEU A 141 12.15 -2.67 -9.30
CA LEU A 141 12.71 -1.58 -10.12
C LEU A 141 13.49 -2.09 -11.35
N ARG A 142 14.11 -3.28 -11.27
CA ARG A 142 14.76 -3.93 -12.43
C ARG A 142 13.78 -4.46 -13.49
N ARG A 143 12.48 -4.52 -13.19
CA ARG A 143 11.45 -5.15 -14.03
C ARG A 143 10.37 -4.18 -14.48
N ILE A 144 10.29 -2.99 -13.89
CA ILE A 144 9.34 -1.97 -14.27
C ILE A 144 9.94 -0.58 -14.10
N ASP A 145 9.76 0.23 -15.14
CA ASP A 145 10.01 1.65 -15.06
C ASP A 145 8.81 2.33 -14.37
N THR A 146 9.07 2.98 -13.24
CA THR A 146 8.05 3.55 -12.37
C THR A 146 8.60 4.74 -11.60
N GLN A 147 7.78 5.79 -11.53
CA GLN A 147 8.08 7.00 -10.75
C GLN A 147 7.48 6.98 -9.34
N LEU A 148 6.94 5.83 -8.92
CA LEU A 148 6.45 5.67 -7.55
C LEU A 148 7.62 5.73 -6.56
N ASP A 149 7.40 6.46 -5.47
CA ASP A 149 8.31 6.50 -4.33
C ASP A 149 8.60 5.09 -3.78
N THR A 150 9.84 4.87 -3.32
CA THR A 150 10.31 3.55 -2.87
C THR A 150 9.52 3.03 -1.66
N MET A 151 9.03 3.90 -0.78
CA MET A 151 8.17 3.54 0.35
C MET A 151 6.79 3.10 -0.13
N VAL A 152 6.25 3.74 -1.16
CA VAL A 152 5.00 3.31 -1.81
C VAL A 152 5.19 1.95 -2.47
N ILE A 153 6.29 1.72 -3.19
CA ILE A 153 6.62 0.40 -3.76
C ILE A 153 6.71 -0.67 -2.67
N SER A 154 7.41 -0.38 -1.57
CA SER A 154 7.50 -1.28 -0.41
C SER A 154 6.13 -1.61 0.17
N ALA A 155 5.26 -0.61 0.34
CA ALA A 155 3.88 -0.82 0.81
C ALA A 155 3.04 -1.69 -0.14
N LEU A 156 3.24 -1.56 -1.46
CA LEU A 156 2.58 -2.41 -2.46
C LEU A 156 3.11 -3.84 -2.43
N ILE A 157 4.42 -4.04 -2.23
CA ILE A 157 5.03 -5.36 -2.01
C ILE A 157 4.43 -6.01 -0.77
N GLU A 158 4.42 -5.31 0.37
CA GLU A 158 3.83 -5.84 1.61
C GLU A 158 2.36 -6.21 1.43
N ALA A 159 1.59 -5.40 0.71
CA ALA A 159 0.20 -5.70 0.41
C ALA A 159 0.05 -6.96 -0.47
N ALA A 160 0.95 -7.16 -1.43
CA ALA A 160 0.97 -8.36 -2.28
C ALA A 160 1.36 -9.62 -1.50
N LEU A 161 2.29 -9.50 -0.54
CA LEU A 161 2.71 -10.62 0.32
C LEU A 161 1.58 -11.11 1.24
N ARG A 162 0.62 -10.24 1.61
CA ARG A 162 -0.58 -10.63 2.37
C ARG A 162 -1.52 -11.55 1.57
N LEU A 163 -1.33 -11.68 0.26
CA LEU A 163 -2.08 -12.60 -0.61
C LEU A 163 -1.44 -14.00 -0.69
N LEU A 164 -0.37 -14.26 0.08
CA LEU A 164 0.17 -15.60 0.24
C LEU A 164 -0.78 -16.43 1.13
N PRO A 165 -0.93 -17.74 0.86
CA PRO A 165 -1.66 -18.61 1.78
C PRO A 165 -0.96 -18.61 3.15
N PRO A 166 -1.71 -18.69 4.26
CA PRO A 166 -1.12 -18.75 5.59
C PRO A 166 -0.27 -20.02 5.72
N ASP A 167 0.91 -19.88 6.31
CA ASP A 167 1.72 -21.01 6.75
C ASP A 167 1.18 -21.50 8.10
N ASN A 168 0.50 -22.65 8.06
CA ASN A 168 -0.15 -23.24 9.22
C ASN A 168 0.80 -24.11 10.06
N SER A 169 2.09 -24.23 9.69
CA SER A 169 3.09 -24.88 10.55
C SER A 169 3.26 -24.11 11.87
N PRO A 170 3.70 -24.76 12.97
CA PRO A 170 3.96 -24.07 14.23
C PRO A 170 4.93 -22.88 14.07
N ASN A 171 6.01 -23.06 13.29
CA ASN A 171 6.97 -22.00 13.00
C ASN A 171 6.34 -20.88 12.17
N GLY A 172 5.56 -21.22 11.14
CA GLY A 172 4.87 -20.25 10.30
C GLY A 172 3.87 -19.38 11.06
N ARG A 173 3.14 -19.96 12.02
CA ARG A 173 2.24 -19.22 12.92
C ARG A 173 3.02 -18.28 13.84
N ALA A 174 4.08 -18.76 14.48
CA ALA A 174 4.93 -17.93 15.35
C ALA A 174 5.56 -16.75 14.59
N GLU A 175 6.09 -16.99 13.38
CA GLU A 175 6.60 -15.92 12.51
C GLU A 175 5.50 -14.92 12.12
N ALA A 176 4.29 -15.40 11.80
CA ALA A 176 3.18 -14.54 11.43
C ALA A 176 2.73 -13.67 12.62
N GLU A 177 2.67 -14.24 13.82
CA GLU A 177 2.39 -13.52 15.06
C GLU A 177 3.44 -12.46 15.34
N GLU A 178 4.73 -12.78 15.22
CA GLU A 178 5.82 -11.83 15.42
C GLU A 178 5.77 -10.70 14.38
N ARG A 179 5.55 -11.01 13.09
CA ARG A 179 5.36 -9.99 12.04
C ARG A 179 4.15 -9.10 12.33
N MET A 180 3.05 -9.66 12.83
CA MET A 180 1.88 -8.88 13.23
C MET A 180 2.18 -7.99 14.43
N ARG A 181 2.92 -8.47 15.42
CA ARG A 181 3.35 -7.70 16.60
C ARG A 181 4.21 -6.51 16.21
N GLN A 182 5.28 -6.73 15.47
CA GLN A 182 6.16 -5.66 14.98
C GLN A 182 5.41 -4.64 14.13
N LYS A 183 4.46 -5.09 13.32
CA LYS A 183 3.64 -4.17 12.51
C LYS A 183 2.73 -3.30 13.38
N ARG A 184 2.12 -3.85 14.44
CA ARG A 184 1.30 -3.08 15.39
C ARG A 184 2.14 -2.07 16.15
N GLU A 185 3.33 -2.45 16.60
CA GLU A 185 4.26 -1.56 17.28
C GLU A 185 4.70 -0.39 16.39
N ARG A 186 5.10 -0.68 15.14
CA ARG A 186 5.41 0.38 14.16
C ARG A 186 4.21 1.29 13.86
N ALA A 187 2.99 0.74 13.82
CA ALA A 187 1.79 1.55 13.63
C ALA A 187 1.55 2.47 14.82
N LEU A 188 1.70 1.97 16.04
CA LEU A 188 1.55 2.75 17.26
C LEU A 188 2.57 3.89 17.33
N ILE A 189 3.85 3.64 17.03
CA ILE A 189 4.89 4.68 17.03
C ILE A 189 4.53 5.81 16.05
N GLN A 190 4.06 5.45 14.85
CA GLN A 190 3.70 6.45 13.82
C GLN A 190 2.44 7.23 14.21
N GLU A 191 1.45 6.55 14.80
CA GLU A 191 0.24 7.20 15.30
C GLU A 191 0.55 8.18 16.44
N THR A 192 1.36 7.77 17.41
CA THR A 192 1.82 8.65 18.49
C THR A 192 2.56 9.86 17.94
N SER A 193 3.51 9.66 17.00
CA SER A 193 4.23 10.76 16.36
C SER A 193 3.31 11.74 15.64
N PHE A 194 2.26 11.25 14.98
CA PHE A 194 1.25 12.09 14.34
C PHE A 194 0.44 12.89 15.37
N ILE A 195 0.02 12.25 16.45
CA ILE A 195 -0.72 12.89 17.57
C ILE A 195 0.13 13.99 18.22
N ASP A 196 1.39 13.70 18.53
CA ASP A 196 2.31 14.66 19.16
C ASP A 196 2.48 15.90 18.29
N ARG A 197 2.67 15.72 16.97
CA ARG A 197 2.77 16.84 16.04
C ARG A 197 1.51 17.70 16.01
N MET A 198 0.32 17.08 16.06
CA MET A 198 -0.95 17.81 16.12
C MET A 198 -1.08 18.62 17.41
N ARG A 199 -0.59 18.10 18.54
CA ARG A 199 -0.54 18.82 19.82
C ARG A 199 0.44 19.99 19.79
N ASP A 200 1.63 19.79 19.23
CA ASP A 200 2.64 20.84 19.08
C ASP A 200 2.15 22.03 18.24
N LEU A 201 1.30 21.74 17.24
CA LEU A 201 0.64 22.78 16.43
C LEU A 201 -0.49 23.51 17.16
N GLY A 202 -0.84 23.09 18.38
CA GLY A 202 -1.83 23.73 19.25
C GLY A 202 -3.26 23.22 19.10
N TYR A 203 -3.49 22.12 18.38
CA TYR A 203 -4.84 21.61 18.16
C TYR A 203 -5.37 20.84 19.38
N GLN A 204 -6.64 21.07 19.69
CA GLN A 204 -7.33 20.44 20.82
C GLN A 204 -8.25 19.32 20.35
N PHE A 205 -7.99 18.11 20.85
CA PHE A 205 -8.74 16.92 20.48
C PHE A 205 -8.70 15.87 21.59
N ARG A 206 -9.44 14.78 21.40
CA ARG A 206 -9.36 13.54 22.19
C ARG A 206 -8.80 12.43 21.32
N THR A 207 -7.89 11.64 21.87
CA THR A 207 -7.35 10.41 21.27
C THR A 207 -8.34 9.25 21.40
N GLU A 208 -8.14 8.16 20.66
CA GLU A 208 -8.98 6.95 20.79
C GLU A 208 -9.01 6.43 22.23
N ARG A 209 -7.86 6.44 22.92
CA ARG A 209 -7.72 6.01 24.31
C ARG A 209 -8.59 6.85 25.25
N GLU A 210 -8.46 8.17 25.18
CA GLU A 210 -9.25 9.10 26.03
C GLU A 210 -10.76 8.97 25.76
N GLN A 211 -11.15 8.75 24.50
CA GLN A 211 -12.55 8.51 24.15
C GLN A 211 -13.09 7.21 24.75
N LYS A 212 -12.29 6.14 24.78
CA LYS A 212 -12.65 4.86 25.41
C LYS A 212 -12.78 4.99 26.92
N GLU A 213 -11.87 5.70 27.57
CA GLU A 213 -11.93 6.00 29.02
C GLU A 213 -13.22 6.75 29.38
N LEU A 214 -13.65 7.68 28.51
CA LEU A 214 -14.91 8.41 28.63
C LEU A 214 -16.14 7.63 28.12
N ARG A 215 -15.98 6.39 27.68
CA ARG A 215 -17.03 5.52 27.11
C ARG A 215 -17.79 6.16 25.92
N LEU A 216 -17.10 6.98 25.14
CA LEU A 216 -17.66 7.62 23.95
C LEU A 216 -17.75 6.63 22.78
N SER A 217 -18.68 6.87 21.86
CA SER A 217 -18.83 6.12 20.61
C SER A 217 -19.44 7.03 19.55
N PRO A 218 -18.96 6.99 18.29
CA PRO A 218 -17.78 6.26 17.83
C PRO A 218 -16.44 6.84 18.34
N THR A 219 -15.37 6.06 18.18
CA THR A 219 -13.99 6.36 18.62
C THR A 219 -13.01 6.39 17.45
N PRO A 220 -12.99 7.46 16.63
CA PRO A 220 -11.89 7.69 15.67
C PRO A 220 -10.55 7.88 16.40
N ASP A 221 -9.43 7.78 15.68
CA ASP A 221 -8.09 7.96 16.25
C ASP A 221 -7.93 9.34 16.91
N ILE A 222 -8.45 10.37 16.24
CA ILE A 222 -8.56 11.73 16.75
C ILE A 222 -10.00 12.23 16.61
N ARG A 223 -10.52 12.82 17.68
CA ARG A 223 -11.79 13.54 17.69
C ARG A 223 -11.57 14.97 18.18
N PHE A 224 -11.75 15.95 17.31
CA PHE A 224 -11.52 17.34 17.68
C PHE A 224 -12.56 17.82 18.71
N LEU A 225 -12.14 18.76 19.56
CA LEU A 225 -13.08 19.45 20.45
C LEU A 225 -13.93 20.44 19.65
N GLU A 226 -13.28 21.17 18.74
CA GLU A 226 -13.90 22.07 17.77
C GLU A 226 -13.42 21.68 16.37
N PRO A 227 -14.29 21.73 15.34
CA PRO A 227 -13.92 21.30 14.00
C PRO A 227 -12.75 22.11 13.44
N VAL A 228 -11.86 21.42 12.73
CA VAL A 228 -10.68 22.04 12.09
C VAL A 228 -10.90 22.06 10.59
N SER A 229 -10.82 23.25 9.98
CA SER A 229 -10.85 23.38 8.53
C SER A 229 -9.51 22.92 7.95
N VAL A 230 -9.53 22.13 6.89
CA VAL A 230 -8.33 21.78 6.11
C VAL A 230 -8.71 21.86 4.64
N ASN A 231 -8.07 22.75 3.87
CA ASN A 231 -8.44 23.04 2.47
C ASN A 231 -9.93 23.40 2.28
N GLY A 232 -10.56 24.03 3.29
CA GLY A 232 -11.98 24.37 3.26
C GLY A 232 -12.93 23.24 3.67
N HIS A 233 -12.42 22.04 3.99
CA HIS A 233 -13.20 20.93 4.51
C HIS A 233 -13.16 20.89 6.03
N SER A 234 -14.33 20.93 6.66
CA SER A 234 -14.47 20.93 8.12
C SER A 234 -14.30 19.51 8.68
N CYS A 235 -13.25 19.28 9.46
CA CYS A 235 -12.91 17.99 10.03
C CYS A 235 -13.25 17.94 11.52
N TYR A 236 -14.21 17.10 11.90
CA TYR A 236 -14.55 16.79 13.30
C TYR A 236 -13.75 15.62 13.87
N TRP A 237 -13.24 14.76 12.98
CA TRP A 237 -12.48 13.57 13.34
C TRP A 237 -11.43 13.23 12.28
N ILE A 238 -10.39 12.51 12.70
CA ILE A 238 -9.37 11.93 11.82
C ILE A 238 -9.24 10.44 12.12
N GLU A 239 -9.15 9.65 11.06
CA GLU A 239 -8.61 8.30 11.09
C GLU A 239 -7.24 8.28 10.40
N TYR A 240 -6.21 7.84 11.10
CA TYR A 240 -4.84 7.82 10.63
C TYR A 240 -4.44 6.42 10.12
N LYS A 241 -3.67 6.40 9.03
CA LYS A 241 -3.18 5.17 8.38
C LYS A 241 -1.71 5.32 8.03
N ASN A 242 -0.86 4.52 8.67
CA ASN A 242 0.59 4.55 8.46
C ASN A 242 1.10 3.91 7.15
N TYR A 243 0.21 3.64 6.18
CA TYR A 243 0.53 2.93 4.93
C TYR A 243 -0.04 3.68 3.72
N PHE A 244 0.26 3.22 2.50
CA PHE A 244 -0.30 3.76 1.27
C PHE A 244 -1.70 3.22 0.97
N GLY A 245 -2.71 4.08 0.84
CA GLY A 245 -4.09 3.69 0.57
C GLY A 245 -4.34 3.41 -0.92
N PHE A 246 -4.83 2.24 -1.32
CA PHE A 246 -5.11 1.96 -2.74
C PHE A 246 -6.27 0.98 -2.95
N LYS A 247 -6.97 1.11 -4.08
CA LYS A 247 -8.26 0.42 -4.34
C LYS A 247 -8.10 -1.10 -4.49
N ALA A 248 -6.97 -1.56 -5.03
CA ALA A 248 -6.72 -2.98 -5.31
C ALA A 248 -6.39 -3.83 -4.07
N ASN A 249 -6.40 -3.26 -2.87
CA ASN A 249 -6.20 -3.98 -1.63
C ASN A 249 -7.53 -4.61 -1.15
N PRO A 250 -7.72 -5.94 -1.28
CA PRO A 250 -9.02 -6.58 -1.08
C PRO A 250 -9.48 -6.62 0.39
N PHE A 251 -8.59 -6.35 1.35
CA PHE A 251 -8.87 -6.59 2.78
C PHE A 251 -9.43 -5.38 3.54
N ILE A 252 -9.42 -4.18 2.94
CA ILE A 252 -9.53 -2.92 3.71
C ILE A 252 -10.81 -2.13 3.39
N THR A 253 -11.29 -2.15 2.14
CA THR A 253 -12.21 -1.11 1.65
C THR A 253 -13.63 -1.18 2.21
N SER A 254 -14.20 -2.37 2.47
CA SER A 254 -15.59 -2.50 2.93
C SER A 254 -15.76 -2.19 4.42
N LYS A 255 -14.82 -2.62 5.27
CA LYS A 255 -14.82 -2.37 6.73
C LYS A 255 -14.65 -0.89 7.03
N ASN A 256 -13.65 -0.26 6.42
CA ASN A 256 -13.37 1.17 6.58
C ASN A 256 -14.59 2.01 6.16
N LYS A 257 -15.23 1.69 5.02
CA LYS A 257 -16.43 2.42 4.58
C LYS A 257 -17.60 2.30 5.56
N LYS A 258 -17.75 1.21 6.31
CA LYS A 258 -18.80 1.09 7.33
C LYS A 258 -18.45 1.93 8.56
N GLN A 259 -17.19 1.87 8.98
CA GLN A 259 -16.66 2.65 10.10
C GLN A 259 -16.82 4.16 9.84
N PHE A 260 -16.36 4.66 8.70
CA PHE A 260 -16.42 6.09 8.37
C PHE A 260 -17.85 6.60 8.25
N ARG A 261 -18.78 5.80 7.70
CA ARG A 261 -20.20 6.16 7.72
C ARG A 261 -20.73 6.38 9.13
N LYS A 262 -20.36 5.51 10.08
CA LYS A 262 -20.74 5.68 11.48
C LYS A 262 -20.17 6.97 12.06
N TYR A 263 -18.94 7.32 11.70
CA TYR A 263 -18.31 8.55 12.15
C TYR A 263 -19.01 9.77 11.57
N VAL A 264 -19.24 9.81 10.25
CA VAL A 264 -19.96 10.90 9.58
C VAL A 264 -21.33 11.11 10.20
N SER A 265 -22.12 10.04 10.37
CA SER A 265 -23.47 10.14 10.95
C SER A 265 -23.48 10.53 12.42
N GLY A 266 -22.45 10.19 13.20
CA GLY A 266 -22.42 10.43 14.64
C GLY A 266 -21.67 11.69 15.07
N LEU A 267 -20.69 12.12 14.29
CA LEU A 267 -19.74 13.18 14.63
C LEU A 267 -19.76 14.37 13.67
N GLY A 268 -20.26 14.17 12.45
CA GLY A 268 -20.09 15.11 11.35
C GLY A 268 -18.93 14.74 10.42
N PRO A 269 -18.62 15.60 9.43
CA PRO A 269 -17.58 15.33 8.44
C PRO A 269 -16.20 15.12 9.06
N GLY A 270 -15.32 14.41 8.37
CA GLY A 270 -13.97 14.15 8.87
C GLY A 270 -13.01 13.75 7.77
N ALA A 271 -11.86 13.23 8.18
CA ALA A 271 -10.75 12.96 7.28
C ALA A 271 -10.10 11.60 7.54
N VAL A 272 -9.52 11.02 6.48
CA VAL A 272 -8.61 9.90 6.57
C VAL A 272 -7.23 10.34 6.11
N VAL A 273 -6.24 10.23 6.98
CA VAL A 273 -4.87 10.69 6.71
C VAL A 273 -3.96 9.49 6.50
N TYR A 274 -3.35 9.40 5.32
CA TYR A 274 -2.41 8.34 4.95
C TYR A 274 -0.97 8.85 5.00
N LYS A 275 -0.09 8.18 5.74
CA LYS A 275 1.33 8.55 5.85
C LYS A 275 2.03 8.66 4.49
N LEU A 276 1.85 7.64 3.66
CA LEU A 276 2.52 7.54 2.34
C LEU A 276 1.66 8.11 1.20
N GLY A 277 0.46 8.60 1.50
CA GLY A 277 -0.54 9.04 0.52
C GLY A 277 -1.46 7.92 0.03
N TYR A 278 -2.14 8.17 -1.09
CA TYR A 278 -3.25 7.32 -1.56
C TYR A 278 -3.40 7.30 -3.09
N GLU A 279 -4.02 6.24 -3.62
CA GLU A 279 -4.51 6.17 -5.01
C GLU A 279 -5.69 7.13 -5.18
N ILE A 280 -5.74 7.86 -6.30
CA ILE A 280 -6.84 8.77 -6.62
C ILE A 280 -8.19 8.05 -6.43
N GLU A 281 -9.13 8.74 -5.78
CA GLU A 281 -10.46 8.23 -5.40
C GLU A 281 -10.44 6.94 -4.55
N HIS A 282 -9.37 6.68 -3.79
CA HIS A 282 -9.29 5.49 -2.93
C HIS A 282 -10.49 5.41 -1.97
N ILE A 283 -10.88 6.54 -1.38
CA ILE A 283 -12.09 6.71 -0.58
C ILE A 283 -12.95 7.76 -1.26
N ALA A 284 -14.04 7.31 -1.89
CA ALA A 284 -15.11 8.19 -2.36
C ALA A 284 -16.29 8.06 -1.39
N MET A 285 -16.41 8.99 -0.45
CA MET A 285 -17.52 9.07 0.50
C MET A 285 -17.81 10.52 0.85
N ILE A 286 -19.08 10.91 0.75
CA ILE A 286 -19.53 12.26 1.13
C ILE A 286 -19.24 12.51 2.60
N GLY A 287 -18.66 13.67 2.92
CA GLY A 287 -18.27 14.05 4.27
C GLY A 287 -16.97 13.40 4.77
N VAL A 288 -16.24 12.67 3.91
CA VAL A 288 -14.92 12.12 4.23
C VAL A 288 -13.91 12.53 3.18
N GLU A 289 -12.90 13.29 3.58
CA GLU A 289 -11.80 13.66 2.71
C GLU A 289 -10.53 12.85 3.01
N THR A 290 -9.67 12.70 2.02
CA THR A 290 -8.41 11.96 2.15
C THR A 290 -7.21 12.86 1.98
N PHE A 291 -6.25 12.77 2.89
CA PHE A 291 -5.02 13.54 2.83
C PHE A 291 -3.79 12.64 2.93
N ARG A 292 -2.68 13.12 2.37
CA ARG A 292 -1.35 12.61 2.74
C ARG A 292 -0.87 13.40 3.96
N GLU A 293 -0.25 12.70 4.90
CA GLU A 293 0.22 13.26 6.18
C GLU A 293 1.03 14.55 6.00
N ALA A 294 1.96 14.56 5.04
CA ALA A 294 2.83 15.72 4.79
C ALA A 294 2.03 16.99 4.46
N GLU A 295 1.11 16.93 3.50
CA GLU A 295 0.28 18.08 3.11
C GLU A 295 -0.72 18.45 4.20
N PHE A 296 -1.29 17.44 4.88
CA PHE A 296 -2.21 17.67 5.98
C PHE A 296 -1.55 18.50 7.09
N LEU A 297 -0.36 18.09 7.54
CA LEU A 297 0.37 18.80 8.58
C LEU A 297 0.86 20.16 8.12
N ASN A 298 1.32 20.30 6.86
CA ASN A 298 1.73 21.59 6.31
C ASN A 298 0.57 22.59 6.28
N ASN A 299 -0.62 22.17 5.85
CA ASN A 299 -1.82 23.01 5.86
C ASN A 299 -2.18 23.46 7.28
N LEU A 300 -2.17 22.52 8.24
CA LEU A 300 -2.45 22.83 9.64
C LEU A 300 -1.40 23.76 10.27
N GLU A 301 -0.15 23.65 9.87
CA GLU A 301 0.93 24.53 10.32
C GLU A 301 0.74 25.95 9.76
N GLN A 302 0.38 26.08 8.49
CA GLN A 302 0.05 27.37 7.88
C GLN A 302 -1.15 28.02 8.57
N GLU A 303 -2.23 27.28 8.81
CA GLU A 303 -3.39 27.78 9.56
C GLU A 303 -3.04 28.19 10.99
N SER A 304 -2.23 27.39 11.69
CA SER A 304 -1.80 27.70 13.06
C SER A 304 -0.98 28.99 13.13
N ARG A 305 -0.13 29.24 12.13
CA ARG A 305 0.62 30.51 12.00
C ARG A 305 -0.29 31.71 11.73
N LEU A 306 -1.39 31.53 10.99
CA LEU A 306 -2.36 32.60 10.73
C LEU A 306 -3.24 32.94 11.95
N ARG A 307 -3.34 32.03 12.92
CA ARG A 307 -4.11 32.22 14.17
C ARG A 307 -3.31 32.92 15.28
N LYS A 308 -1.99 33.06 15.13
CA LYS A 308 -1.08 33.75 16.06
C LYS A 308 -0.87 35.19 15.63
#